data_AF-A0A533YHS2-F1
#
_entry.id   AF-A0A533YHS2-F1
#
_cell.length_a   1.000
_cell.length_b   1.000
_cell.length_c   1.000
_cell.angle_alpha   90.00
_cell.angle_beta   90.00
_cell.angle_gamma   90.00
#
_symmetry.space_group_name_H-M   'P 1'
#
loop_
_entity.id
_entity.type
_entity.pdbx_description
1 polymer ?
#
loop_
_entity_poly.entity_id
_entity_poly.type
_entity_poly.pdbx_seq_one_letter_code
_entity_poly.pdbx_strand_id
1 'polypeptide(L)' 'MAQQLMWIIAGFGAIALVGTFYKMKPGFGPFNLRGIGIILVGTFAALLALQGGESMTAAMGILGAIAGYLFGIKDST' A
#
# COMPACT_ATOMS: atom_id res chain seq x y z
N MET A 1 -0.19 8.91 21.92
CA MET A 1 1.02 8.53 21.15
C MET A 1 0.68 7.63 19.96
N ALA A 2 0.29 6.36 20.15
CA ALA A 2 0.00 5.44 19.03
C ALA A 2 -1.09 5.95 18.05
N GLN A 3 -2.15 6.58 18.57
CA GLN A 3 -3.23 7.11 17.73
C GLN A 3 -2.80 8.30 16.87
N GLN A 4 -1.96 9.19 17.38
CA GLN A 4 -1.40 10.29 16.59
C GLN A 4 -0.50 9.77 15.46
N LEU A 5 0.32 8.75 15.74
CA LEU A 5 1.14 8.08 14.73
C LEU A 5 0.30 7.44 13.62
N MET A 6 -0.81 6.78 13.96
CA MET A 6 -1.72 6.20 12.96
C MET A 6 -2.29 7.28 12.01
N TRP A 7 -2.72 8.42 12.55
CA TRP A 7 -3.23 9.53 11.72
C TRP A 7 -2.16 10.15 10.82
N ILE A 8 -0.92 10.24 11.30
CA ILE A 8 0.21 10.74 10.50
C ILE A 8 0.51 9.79 9.34
N ILE A 9 0.61 8.48 9.60
CA ILE A 9 0.88 7.47 8.57
C ILE A 9 -0.26 7.42 7.55
N ALA A 10 -1.51 7.45 8.01
CA ALA A 10 -2.68 7.51 7.14
C ALA A 10 -2.67 8.79 6.28
N GLY A 11 -2.30 9.94 6.85
CA GLY A 11 -2.16 11.20 6.12
C GLY A 11 -1.10 11.14 5.03
N PHE A 12 0.09 10.59 5.33
CA PHE A 12 1.14 10.40 4.33
C PHE A 12 0.73 9.42 3.22
N GLY A 13 0.10 8.30 3.57
CA GLY A 13 -0.42 7.35 2.59
C GLY A 13 -1.49 7.94 1.67
N ALA A 14 -2.39 8.75 2.22
CA ALA A 14 -3.41 9.46 1.46
C ALA A 14 -2.80 10.51 0.51
N ILE A 15 -1.83 11.29 0.97
CA ILE A 15 -1.11 12.27 0.13
C ILE A 15 -0.35 11.55 -1.00
N ALA A 16 0.32 10.44 -0.69
CA ALA A 16 1.02 9.64 -1.69
C ALA A 16 0.07 9.07 -2.74
N LEU A 17 -1.10 8.55 -2.33
CA LEU A 17 -2.14 8.07 -3.24
C LEU A 17 -2.63 9.19 -4.15
N VAL A 18 -3.08 10.30 -3.57
CA VAL A 18 -3.60 11.46 -4.30
C VAL A 18 -2.55 11.99 -5.26
N GLY A 19 -1.31 12.22 -4.80
CA GLY A 19 -0.21 12.68 -5.64
C GLY A 19 0.10 11.74 -6.81
N THR A 20 -0.01 10.42 -6.60
CA THR A 20 0.19 9.44 -7.66
C THR A 20 -0.97 9.48 -8.66
N PHE A 21 -2.22 9.56 -8.20
CA PHE A 21 -3.38 9.73 -9.08
C PHE A 21 -3.30 11.01 -9.92
N TYR A 22 -2.87 12.14 -9.34
CA TYR A 22 -2.69 13.40 -10.08
C TYR A 22 -1.59 13.31 -11.15
N LYS A 23 -0.58 12.46 -10.95
CA LYS A 23 0.55 12.29 -11.88
C LYS A 23 0.25 11.30 -13.00
N MET A 24 -0.80 10.48 -12.88
CA MET A 24 -1.25 9.56 -13.92
C MET A 24 -1.96 10.29 -15.06
N LYS A 25 -1.21 10.77 -16.05
CA LYS A 25 -1.71 11.25 -17.35
C LYS A 25 -1.07 10.36 -18.42
N PRO A 26 -1.65 9.26 -18.94
CA PRO A 26 -3.06 9.07 -19.35
C PRO A 26 -3.59 7.62 -19.12
N GLY A 27 -3.97 7.26 -17.89
CA GLY A 27 -4.73 6.03 -17.60
C GLY A 27 -4.06 4.99 -16.68
N PHE A 28 -4.86 4.00 -16.26
CA PHE A 28 -4.48 2.88 -15.39
C PHE A 28 -3.66 1.81 -16.15
N GLY A 29 -2.44 2.17 -16.56
CA GLY A 29 -1.49 1.18 -17.08
C GLY A 29 -0.96 0.24 -15.98
N PRO A 30 -0.40 -0.93 -16.31
CA PRO A 30 0.12 -1.90 -15.34
C PRO A 30 1.21 -1.30 -14.42
N PHE A 31 2.03 -0.39 -14.93
CA PHE A 31 3.02 0.35 -14.14
C PHE A 31 2.38 1.29 -13.11
N ASN A 32 1.29 1.95 -13.48
CA ASN A 32 0.54 2.85 -12.61
C ASN A 32 -0.18 2.08 -11.50
N LEU A 33 -0.80 0.93 -11.84
CA LEU A 33 -1.39 0.03 -10.84
C LEU A 33 -0.35 -0.49 -9.84
N ARG A 34 0.85 -0.87 -10.32
CA ARG A 34 1.95 -1.27 -9.43
C ARG A 34 2.32 -0.14 -8.45
N GLY A 35 2.39 1.10 -8.92
CA GLY A 35 2.63 2.28 -8.08
C GLY A 35 1.59 2.49 -6.97
N ILE A 36 0.30 2.43 -7.34
CA ILE A 36 -0.81 2.51 -6.36
C ILE A 36 -0.72 1.35 -5.35
N GLY A 37 -0.43 0.16 -5.87
CA GLY A 37 -0.27 -1.05 -5.07
C GLY A 37 0.85 -0.97 -4.04
N ILE A 38 2.01 -0.43 -4.41
CA ILE A 38 3.14 -0.15 -3.49
C ILE A 38 2.67 0.75 -2.35
N ILE A 39 1.99 1.84 -2.69
CA ILE A 39 1.57 2.84 -1.69
C ILE A 39 0.55 2.24 -0.73
N LEU A 40 -0.42 1.47 -1.22
CA LEU A 40 -1.41 0.79 -0.38
C LEU A 40 -0.77 -0.26 0.53
N VAL A 41 0.06 -1.14 -0.01
CA VAL A 41 0.73 -2.19 0.78
C VAL A 41 1.62 -1.57 1.85
N GLY A 42 2.43 -0.56 1.50
CA GLY A 42 3.31 0.13 2.44
C GLY A 42 2.56 0.87 3.54
N THR A 43 1.47 1.57 3.18
CA THR A 43 0.65 2.31 4.15
C THR A 43 -0.05 1.36 5.12
N PHE A 44 -0.65 0.28 4.62
CA PHE A 44 -1.32 -0.69 5.48
C PHE A 44 -0.35 -1.50 6.33
N ALA A 45 0.84 -1.87 5.80
CA ALA A 45 1.88 -2.52 6.59
C ALA A 45 2.34 -1.63 7.76
N ALA A 46 2.54 -0.33 7.51
CA ALA A 46 2.92 0.63 8.53
C ALA A 46 1.81 0.86 9.58
N LEU A 47 0.53 0.86 9.18
CA LEU A 47 -0.60 0.94 10.10
C LEU A 47 -0.77 -0.34 10.94
N LEU A 48 -0.57 -1.51 10.33
CA LEU A 48 -0.64 -2.80 11.02
C LEU A 48 0.51 -3.00 11.99
N ALA A 49 1.70 -2.46 11.70
CA ALA A 49 2.82 -2.45 12.63
C ALA A 49 2.50 -1.72 13.95
N LEU A 50 1.49 -0.84 13.96
CA LEU A 50 1.02 -0.14 15.14
C LEU A 50 -0.12 -0.87 15.88
N GLN A 51 -0.76 -1.86 15.27
CA GLN A 51 -1.75 -2.72 15.94
C GLN A 51 -1.06 -3.92 16.61
N GLY A 52 -1.42 -4.21 17.85
CA GLY A 52 -0.82 -5.27 18.67
C GLY A 52 -0.82 -6.65 18.00
N GLY A 53 0.15 -7.48 18.38
CA GLY A 53 0.66 -8.63 17.61
C GLY A 53 -0.30 -9.77 17.28
N GLU A 54 -1.50 -9.82 17.87
CA GLU A 54 -2.44 -10.94 17.66
C GLU A 54 -3.07 -10.93 16.26
N SER A 55 -3.26 -9.74 15.67
CA SER A 55 -3.82 -9.59 14.31
C SER A 55 -2.75 -9.47 13.22
N MET A 56 -1.47 -9.41 13.61
CA MET A 56 -0.36 -9.03 12.72
C MET A 56 -0.09 -10.10 11.66
N THR A 57 -0.13 -11.39 12.02
CA THR A 57 0.16 -12.48 11.08
C THR A 57 -0.87 -12.58 9.97
N ALA A 58 -2.17 -12.52 10.30
CA ALA A 58 -3.24 -12.56 9.31
C ALA A 58 -3.18 -11.35 8.37
N ALA A 59 -2.90 -10.18 8.92
CA ALA A 59 -2.82 -8.95 8.15
C ALA A 59 -1.57 -8.90 7.25
N MET A 60 -0.43 -9.39 7.73
CA MET A 60 0.78 -9.58 6.91
C MET A 60 0.55 -10.61 5.78
N GLY A 61 -0.24 -11.65 6.03
CA GLY A 61 -0.64 -12.62 5.00
C GLY A 61 -1.46 -11.99 3.87
N ILE A 62 -2.46 -11.17 4.20
CA ILE A 62 -3.26 -10.44 3.21
C ILE A 62 -2.40 -9.43 2.44
N LEU A 63 -1.52 -8.70 3.13
CA LEU A 63 -0.59 -7.78 2.48
C LEU A 63 0.37 -8.49 1.53
N GLY A 64 0.90 -9.64 1.94
CA GLY A 64 1.77 -10.48 1.11
C GLY A 64 1.05 -11.00 -0.13
N ALA A 65 -0.22 -11.40 -0.03
CA ALA A 65 -1.02 -11.83 -1.16
C ALA A 65 -1.28 -10.68 -2.15
N ILE A 66 -1.61 -9.49 -1.65
CA ILE A 66 -1.82 -8.29 -2.48
C ILE A 66 -0.50 -7.88 -3.17
N ALA A 67 0.61 -7.84 -2.44
CA ALA A 67 1.92 -7.57 -3.02
C ALA A 67 2.31 -8.62 -4.07
N GLY A 68 2.12 -9.91 -3.78
CA GLY A 68 2.38 -11.00 -4.70
C GLY A 68 1.54 -10.90 -5.97
N TYR A 69 0.27 -10.51 -5.88
CA TYR A 69 -0.56 -10.25 -7.06
C TYR A 69 -0.06 -9.07 -7.89
N LEU A 70 0.33 -7.97 -7.24
CA LEU A 70 0.77 -6.74 -7.92
C LEU A 70 2.16 -6.90 -8.59
N PHE A 71 3.08 -7.62 -7.96
CA PHE A 71 4.46 -7.80 -8.45
C PHE A 71 4.72 -9.16 -9.11
N GLY A 72 3.84 -10.14 -8.91
CA GLY A 72 3.98 -11.49 -9.46
C GLY A 72 3.57 -11.62 -10.93
N ILE A 73 2.94 -10.58 -11.50
CA ILE A 73 2.76 -10.48 -12.95
C ILE A 73 4.14 -10.25 -13.56
N LYS A 74 4.79 -11.32 -14.02
CA LYS A 74 5.92 -11.24 -14.95
C LYS A 74 5.39 -10.69 -16.26
N ASP A 75 5.96 -9.58 -16.72
CA ASP A 75 5.85 -9.21 -18.12
C ASP A 75 6.46 -10.37 -18.93
N SER A 76 5.60 -11.17 -19.57
CA SER A 76 6.01 -12.02 -20.68
C SER A 76 6.18 -11.11 -21.88
N THR A 77 7.33 -10.46 -21.97
CA THR A 77 7.80 -9.81 -23.20
C THR A 77 9.26 -10.15 -23.39
#